data_AF-A0A6G9FCL6-F1
#
_entry.id   AF-A0A6G9FCL6-F1
#
_cell.length_a   1.000
_cell.length_b   1.000
_cell.length_c   1.000
_cell.angle_alpha   90.00
_cell.angle_beta   90.00
_cell.angle_gamma   90.00
#
_symmetry.space_group_name_H-M   'P 1'
#
loop_
_entity.id
_entity.type
_entity.pdbx_description
1 polymer ?
#
loop_
_entity_poly.entity_id
_entity_poly.type
_entity_poly.pdbx_seq_one_letter_code
_entity_poly.pdbx_strand_id
1 'polypeptide(L)' 'MNQDPAEGLPPATDQYCRYTGEWIGTKLRWGLAVDKLECDALKTFADGPCEETVIDHQPAQ' A
#
# COMPACT_ATOMS: atom_id res chain seq x y z
N MET A 1 5.45 11.93 -8.40
CA MET A 1 4.03 11.86 -7.98
C MET A 1 4.04 11.11 -6.66
N ASN A 2 4.19 11.85 -5.55
CA ASN A 2 4.26 11.28 -4.20
C ASN A 2 2.88 11.44 -3.60
N GLN A 3 2.11 10.37 -3.58
CA GLN A 3 0.81 10.34 -2.91
C GLN A 3 0.94 9.23 -1.89
N ASP A 4 1.18 9.66 -0.65
CA ASP A 4 1.30 8.76 0.48
C ASP A 4 -0.05 8.03 0.63
N PRO A 5 -0.05 6.70 0.80
CA PRO A 5 -1.29 5.95 1.02
C PRO A 5 -2.05 6.48 2.25
N ALA A 6 -1.37 7.09 3.23
CA ALA A 6 -1.99 7.72 4.38
C ALA A 6 -2.77 9.00 4.05
N GLU A 7 -2.40 9.74 3.00
CA GLU A 7 -3.08 10.99 2.60
C GLU A 7 -4.41 10.74 1.87
N GLY A 8 -4.60 9.53 1.34
CA GLY A 8 -5.77 9.14 0.53
C GLY A 8 -6.60 8.02 1.11
N LEU A 9 -6.48 7.72 2.41
CA LEU A 9 -7.18 6.60 3.02
C LEU A 9 -8.71 6.71 2.84
N PRO A 10 -9.41 5.59 2.60
CA PRO A 10 -10.86 5.56 2.65
C PRO A 10 -11.38 6.09 4.00
N PRO A 11 -12.63 6.55 4.09
CA PRO A 11 -13.25 6.85 5.39
C PRO A 11 -13.57 5.58 6.19
N ALA A 12 -13.70 4.43 5.53
CA ALA A 12 -14.05 3.16 6.16
C ALA A 12 -12.81 2.27 6.33
N THR A 13 -12.55 1.86 7.57
CA THR A 13 -11.34 1.13 7.97
C THR A 13 -11.25 -0.28 7.39
N ASP A 14 -12.39 -0.88 7.04
CA ASP A 14 -12.47 -2.18 6.34
C ASP A 14 -11.90 -2.14 4.91
N GLN A 15 -11.79 -0.95 4.33
CA GLN A 15 -11.22 -0.77 2.98
C GLN A 15 -9.72 -0.47 2.99
N TYR A 16 -9.09 -0.31 4.17
CA TYR A 16 -7.69 0.14 4.26
C TYR A 16 -6.74 -0.87 3.67
N CYS A 17 -6.91 -2.14 4.03
CA CYS A 17 -6.01 -3.20 3.56
C CYS A 17 -6.13 -3.45 2.07
N ARG A 18 -7.36 -3.38 1.55
CA ARG A 18 -7.59 -3.45 0.11
C ARG A 18 -6.93 -2.28 -0.62
N TYR A 19 -7.16 -1.05 -0.16
CA TYR A 19 -6.59 0.15 -0.76
C TYR A 19 -5.05 0.10 -0.76
N THR A 20 -4.45 -0.19 0.39
CA THR A 20 -3.00 -0.30 0.55
C THR A 20 -2.43 -1.42 -0.32
N GLY A 21 -3.12 -2.56 -0.42
CA GLY A 21 -2.74 -3.66 -1.31
C GLY A 21 -2.76 -3.28 -2.79
N GLU A 22 -3.82 -2.62 -3.26
CA GLU A 22 -3.93 -2.13 -4.65
C GLU A 22 -2.88 -1.06 -4.97
N TRP A 23 -2.57 -0.18 -4.01
CA TRP A 23 -1.54 0.85 -4.15
C TRP A 23 -0.14 0.24 -4.25
N ILE A 24 0.21 -0.69 -3.36
CA ILE A 24 1.49 -1.42 -3.40
C ILE A 24 1.60 -2.20 -4.72
N GLY A 25 0.54 -2.92 -5.10
CA GLY A 25 0.49 -3.68 -6.35
C GLY A 25 0.73 -2.79 -7.58
N THR A 26 0.21 -1.57 -7.57
CA THR A 26 0.48 -0.56 -8.62
C THR A 26 1.95 -0.17 -8.64
N LYS A 27 2.55 0.14 -7.48
CA LYS A 27 3.97 0.50 -7.43
C LYS A 27 4.87 -0.62 -7.92
N LEU A 28 4.61 -1.85 -7.48
CA LEU A 28 5.37 -3.03 -7.89
C LEU A 28 5.22 -3.32 -9.39
N ARG A 29 4.01 -3.20 -9.93
CA ARG A 29 3.74 -3.37 -11.36
C ARG A 29 4.57 -2.42 -12.22
N TRP A 30 4.73 -1.16 -11.79
CA TRP A 30 5.43 -0.13 -12.55
C TRP A 30 6.88 0.13 -12.10
N GLY A 31 7.40 -0.65 -11.14
CA GLY A 31 8.75 -0.47 -10.61
C GLY A 31 8.97 0.88 -9.90
N LEU A 32 7.92 1.45 -9.31
CA LEU A 32 8.00 2.75 -8.63
C LEU A 32 8.57 2.59 -7.22
N ALA A 33 9.46 3.50 -6.83
CA ALA A 33 10.03 3.52 -5.49
C ALA A 33 8.99 3.91 -4.43
N VAL A 34 9.19 3.37 -3.23
CA VAL A 34 8.52 3.80 -2.00
C VAL A 34 9.51 4.67 -1.23
N ASP A 35 9.10 5.86 -0.83
CA ASP A 35 9.93 6.72 0.00
C ASP A 35 9.88 6.28 1.48
N LYS A 36 10.65 6.95 2.34
CA LYS A 36 10.73 6.57 3.75
C LYS A 36 9.40 6.73 4.48
N LEU A 37 8.65 7.80 4.20
CA LEU A 37 7.41 8.12 4.91
C LEU A 37 6.33 7.11 4.54
N GLU A 38 6.19 6.84 3.25
CA GLU A 38 5.30 5.81 2.73
C GLU A 38 5.65 4.43 3.32
N CYS A 39 6.94 4.08 3.38
CA CYS A 39 7.37 2.79 3.96
C CYS A 39 7.01 2.67 5.44
N ASP A 40 7.16 3.73 6.22
CA ASP A 40 6.82 3.73 7.65
C ASP A 40 5.29 3.66 7.86
N ALA A 41 4.50 4.29 6.98
CA ALA A 41 3.04 4.12 6.96
C ALA A 41 2.63 2.67 6.63
N LEU A 42 3.24 2.06 5.61
CA LEU A 42 2.97 0.65 5.25
C LEU A 42 3.24 -0.31 6.39
N LYS A 43 4.32 -0.11 7.16
CA LYS A 43 4.61 -0.93 8.34
C LYS A 43 3.52 -0.84 9.39
N THR A 44 2.95 0.35 9.61
CA THR A 44 1.84 0.52 10.56
C THR A 44 0.60 -0.27 10.14
N PHE A 45 0.32 -0.38 8.84
CA PHE A 45 -0.75 -1.23 8.33
C PHE A 45 -0.42 -2.72 8.46
N ALA A 46 0.82 -3.11 8.13
CA ALA A 46 1.28 -4.50 8.18
C ALA A 46 1.37 -5.04 9.62
N ASP A 47 1.80 -4.24 10.58
CA ASP A 47 1.88 -4.62 12.00
C ASP A 47 0.52 -4.52 12.71
N GLY A 48 -0.54 -4.13 12.00
CA GLY A 48 -1.85 -3.86 12.58
C GLY A 48 -2.99 -4.43 11.73
N PRO A 49 -3.87 -3.58 11.16
CA PRO A 49 -5.13 -4.03 10.56
C PRO A 49 -4.96 -4.93 9.33
N CYS A 50 -3.77 -4.96 8.72
CA CYS A 50 -3.52 -5.63 7.45
C CYS A 50 -2.44 -6.72 7.53
N GLU A 51 -2.15 -7.23 8.74
CA GLU A 51 -1.15 -8.28 8.97
C GLU A 51 -1.34 -9.52 8.07
N GLU A 52 -2.59 -9.90 7.81
CA GLU A 52 -2.91 -11.07 6.97
C GLU A 52 -3.01 -10.74 5.46
N THR A 53 -2.74 -9.50 5.06
CA THR A 53 -2.88 -9.07 3.66
C THR A 53 -1.69 -9.54 2.82
N VAL A 54 -1.94 -10.49 1.92
CA VAL A 54 -0.96 -10.98 0.95
C VAL A 54 -1.15 -10.26 -0.37
N ILE A 55 -0.07 -9.71 -0.92
CA ILE A 55 -0.07 -8.97 -2.18
C ILE A 55 0.66 -9.81 -3.23
N ASP A 56 -0.11 -10.48 -4.07
CA ASP A 56 0.41 -11.09 -5.29
C ASP A 56 0.58 -10.00 -6.36
N HIS A 57 1.74 -9.96 -7.01
CA HIS A 57 2.01 -9.01 -8.07
C HIS A 57 2.80 -9.67 -9.19
N GLN A 58 2.39 -9.40 -10.43
CA GLN A 58 3.18 -9.67 -11.61
C GLN A 58 3.73 -8.34 -12.13
N PRO A 59 5.05 -8.22 -12.37
CA PRO A 59 5.61 -7.00 -12.97
C PRO A 59 4.96 -6.73 -14.33
N ALA A 60 4.81 -5.45 -14.69
CA ALA A 60 4.33 -5.09 -16.02
C ALA A 60 5.31 -5.61 -17.08
N GLN A 61 4.73 -6.15 -18.16
CA GLN A 61 5.42 -6.71 -19.30
C GLN A 61 5.99 -5.61 -20.21
#